data_AF-Q02C33-F1
#
_entry.id   AF-Q02C33-F1
#
_cell.length_a   1.000
_cell.length_b   1.000
_cell.length_c   1.000
_cell.angle_alpha   90.00
_cell.angle_beta   90.00
_cell.angle_gamma   90.00
#
_symmetry.space_group_name_H-M   'P 1'
#
loop_
_entity.id
_entity.type
_entity.pdbx_description
1 polymer ?
#
loop_
_entity_poly.entity_id
_entity_poly.type
_entity_poly.pdbx_seq_one_letter_code
_entity_poly.pdbx_strand_id
1 'polypeptide(L)'
;MLLSATTLLAQDAAIPQAAVSFNLPPNSPLSVSGFTMADSRATARGAALALDLHMPLTLRNDSGKRIHGVTLRVVSQEVTLGGKGSVTYPSLNVGPGETFPVRIDMQLMRPSQITGGPLVQVDLDGVLFQDLSFFGPDRLNSKRTLTACEMEAQRDREHFKRVLAATGPNGLQNEMFESMARQGAVSQLVVSVKRTGRAVTSAATAPSERTAEFAFLQFPDSPIEPMKGSAQISGNEAHAPRIEVRNKSGKPVKYVEMGWIVSDPSGKQYMAGSLPSADADLVLPPGKTARLLQETTLNFSSKGQPVNVQKMVGFVNQVEFEDGKIWVPNRQNLDNAVLLKVLPPSAEEQRLTDIYRKRGLQGLISELNKY
;
A
#
# COMPACT_ATOMS: atom_id res chain seq x y z
N MET A 1 23.76 15.11 52.64
CA MET A 1 23.36 14.20 51.54
C MET A 1 22.45 14.97 50.60
N LEU A 2 22.98 15.43 49.47
CA LEU A 2 22.17 16.00 48.38
C LEU A 2 22.04 14.90 47.32
N LEU A 3 20.83 14.36 47.17
CA LEU A 3 20.49 13.48 46.05
C LEU A 3 20.36 14.33 44.80
N SER A 4 21.33 14.24 43.90
CA SER A 4 21.24 14.78 42.55
C SER A 4 20.31 13.90 41.72
N ALA A 5 19.08 14.35 41.50
CA ALA A 5 18.19 13.77 40.51
C ALA A 5 18.77 14.06 39.11
N THR A 6 19.38 13.05 38.49
CA THR A 6 19.76 13.10 37.08
C THR A 6 18.50 12.92 36.24
N THR A 7 18.00 14.02 35.69
CA THR A 7 17.05 13.98 34.57
C THR A 7 17.75 13.30 33.39
N LEU A 8 17.33 12.07 33.06
CA LEU A 8 17.67 11.39 31.82
C LEU A 8 17.06 12.18 30.65
N LEU A 9 17.81 13.16 30.15
CA LEU A 9 17.49 13.80 28.87
C LEU A 9 17.70 12.76 27.77
N ALA A 10 16.68 12.55 26.93
CA ALA A 10 16.83 11.80 25.70
C ALA A 10 17.92 12.50 24.86
N GLN A 11 19.04 11.82 24.64
CA GLN A 11 20.10 12.34 23.77
C GLN A 11 19.63 12.16 22.32
N ASP A 12 19.30 13.28 21.69
CA ASP A 12 19.05 13.35 20.26
C ASP A 12 20.37 13.61 19.53
N ALA A 13 20.69 12.75 18.56
CA ALA A 13 21.93 12.79 17.81
C ALA A 13 21.67 12.72 16.30
N ALA A 14 22.41 13.51 15.52
CA ALA A 14 22.38 13.39 14.07
C ALA A 14 22.89 12.00 13.64
N ILE A 15 22.23 11.38 12.65
CA ILE A 15 22.70 10.12 12.08
C ILE A 15 23.80 10.42 11.05
N PRO A 16 25.05 9.95 11.25
CA PRO A 16 26.12 10.18 10.29
C PRO A 16 25.88 9.36 9.02
N GLN A 17 26.25 9.89 7.85
CA GLN A 17 26.13 9.17 6.57
C GLN A 17 26.85 7.82 6.57
N ALA A 18 28.00 7.73 7.24
CA ALA A 18 28.77 6.48 7.38
C ALA A 18 28.03 5.38 8.18
N ALA A 19 26.97 5.73 8.90
CA ALA A 19 26.11 4.76 9.59
C ALA A 19 24.99 4.21 8.69
N VAL A 20 24.94 4.60 7.41
CA VAL A 20 24.01 4.07 6.42
C VAL A 20 24.75 3.17 5.44
N SER A 21 24.21 1.98 5.20
CA SER A 21 24.72 1.06 4.19
C SER A 21 23.69 0.84 3.10
N PHE A 22 24.13 0.86 1.84
CA PHE A 22 23.31 0.51 0.69
C PHE A 22 23.76 -0.84 0.14
N ASN A 23 22.83 -1.78 0.07
CA ASN A 23 23.09 -3.13 -0.39
C ASN A 23 22.31 -3.38 -1.69
N LEU A 24 23.01 -3.26 -2.80
CA LEU A 24 22.50 -3.54 -4.13
C LEU A 24 23.07 -4.87 -4.62
N PRO A 25 22.24 -5.82 -5.10
CA PRO A 25 22.73 -7.08 -5.61
C PRO A 25 23.74 -6.91 -6.76
N PRO A 26 24.64 -7.88 -6.99
CA PRO A 26 25.44 -7.92 -8.21
C PRO A 26 24.52 -7.83 -9.44
N ASN A 27 24.92 -7.05 -10.45
CA ASN A 27 24.10 -6.72 -11.63
C ASN A 27 22.80 -5.96 -11.34
N SER A 28 22.74 -5.23 -10.22
CA SER A 28 21.65 -4.31 -9.94
C SER A 28 21.42 -3.37 -11.14
N PRO A 29 20.18 -3.18 -11.60
CA PRO A 29 19.83 -2.21 -12.64
C PRO A 29 19.88 -0.76 -12.13
N LEU A 30 20.21 -0.57 -10.86
CA LEU A 30 20.27 0.71 -10.18
C LEU A 30 21.64 0.92 -9.54
N SER A 31 22.09 2.16 -9.49
CA SER A 31 23.17 2.64 -8.62
C SER A 31 22.72 3.83 -7.78
N VAL A 32 23.36 3.99 -6.62
CA VAL A 32 23.18 5.17 -5.77
C VAL A 32 24.07 6.28 -6.30
N SER A 33 23.47 7.38 -6.76
CA SER A 33 24.21 8.57 -7.21
C SER A 33 24.49 9.56 -6.08
N GLY A 34 23.70 9.53 -5.00
CA GLY A 34 23.91 10.36 -3.82
C GLY A 34 22.78 10.29 -2.81
N PHE A 35 23.04 10.66 -1.55
CA PHE A 35 22.04 10.74 -0.48
C PHE A 35 22.47 11.73 0.63
N THR A 36 21.54 12.19 1.46
CA THR A 36 21.86 12.99 2.67
C THR A 36 21.07 12.52 3.89
N MET A 37 21.67 12.71 5.07
CA MET A 37 21.11 12.40 6.38
C MET A 37 20.93 13.65 7.26
N ALA A 38 21.00 14.84 6.67
CA ALA A 38 21.03 16.11 7.39
C ALA A 38 19.86 16.29 8.37
N ASP A 39 18.67 15.81 7.99
CA ASP A 39 17.45 15.94 8.78
C ASP A 39 17.11 14.69 9.59
N SER A 40 17.92 13.62 9.47
CA SER A 40 17.70 12.36 10.17
C SER A 40 18.28 12.41 11.59
N ARG A 41 17.58 11.78 12.54
CA ARG A 41 17.88 11.84 13.96
C ARG A 41 17.80 10.47 14.63
N ALA A 42 18.64 10.28 15.64
CA ALA A 42 18.66 9.10 16.48
C ALA A 42 18.44 9.54 17.93
N THR A 43 17.33 9.12 18.52
CA THR A 43 16.94 9.46 19.88
C THR A 43 16.99 8.24 20.78
N ALA A 44 17.77 8.29 21.86
CA ALA A 44 17.77 7.23 22.87
C ALA A 44 16.42 7.19 23.63
N ARG A 45 15.78 6.02 23.66
CA ARG A 45 14.52 5.74 24.37
C ARG A 45 14.70 4.51 25.26
N GLY A 46 15.26 4.72 26.45
CA GLY A 46 15.57 3.65 27.39
C GLY A 46 16.55 2.63 26.78
N ALA A 47 16.11 1.38 26.65
CA ALA A 47 16.89 0.29 26.07
C ALA A 47 16.81 0.19 24.52
N ALA A 48 16.18 1.16 23.87
CA ALA A 48 16.08 1.25 22.42
C ALA A 48 16.55 2.61 21.89
N LEU A 49 16.86 2.65 20.61
CA LEU A 49 17.17 3.81 19.80
C LEU A 49 16.04 3.98 18.78
N ALA A 50 15.40 5.14 18.81
CA ALA A 50 14.46 5.57 17.78
C ALA A 50 15.25 6.27 16.67
N LEU A 51 15.10 5.81 15.43
CA LEU A 51 15.73 6.37 14.25
C LEU A 51 14.65 7.06 13.42
N ASP A 52 14.63 8.38 13.43
CA ASP A 52 13.75 9.20 12.61
C ASP A 52 14.50 9.55 11.32
N LEU A 53 14.11 8.90 10.22
CA LEU A 53 14.76 9.01 8.93
C LEU A 53 14.05 10.06 8.08
N HIS A 54 14.84 10.99 7.55
CA HIS A 54 14.45 11.99 6.54
C HIS A 54 15.52 12.01 5.45
N MET A 55 15.58 10.93 4.66
CA MET A 55 16.70 10.65 3.76
C MET A 55 16.28 10.77 2.29
N PRO A 56 16.55 11.89 1.62
CA PRO A 56 16.53 11.95 0.16
C PRO A 56 17.72 11.16 -0.41
N LEU A 57 17.40 10.33 -1.39
CA LEU A 57 18.27 9.42 -2.11
C LEU A 57 18.09 9.69 -3.61
N THR A 58 19.17 9.72 -4.38
CA THR A 58 19.13 9.79 -5.84
C THR A 58 19.63 8.47 -6.39
N LEU A 59 18.79 7.81 -7.17
CA LEU A 59 19.11 6.57 -7.87
C LEU A 59 19.31 6.86 -9.36
N ARG A 60 20.15 6.07 -10.01
CA ARG A 60 20.33 6.08 -11.47
C ARG A 60 19.91 4.75 -12.05
N ASN A 61 19.22 4.78 -13.20
CA ASN A 61 18.93 3.59 -13.97
C ASN A 61 20.14 3.22 -14.85
N ASP A 62 20.85 2.16 -14.48
CA ASP A 62 22.00 1.66 -15.24
C ASP A 62 21.61 0.52 -16.19
N SER A 63 20.32 0.16 -16.26
CA SER A 63 19.83 -0.85 -17.18
C SER A 63 19.51 -0.27 -18.56
N GLY A 64 19.43 -1.15 -19.57
CA GLY A 64 18.92 -0.81 -20.90
C GLY A 64 17.39 -0.72 -20.99
N LYS A 65 16.66 -0.86 -19.87
CA LYS A 65 15.19 -0.87 -19.82
C LYS A 65 14.66 0.32 -19.05
N ARG A 66 13.45 0.75 -19.39
CA ARG A 66 12.72 1.79 -18.64
C ARG A 66 12.13 1.21 -17.36
N ILE A 67 12.33 1.90 -16.23
CA ILE A 67 11.85 1.49 -14.91
C ILE A 67 10.49 2.14 -14.65
N HIS A 68 9.52 1.30 -14.25
CA HIS A 68 8.16 1.69 -13.87
C HIS A 68 7.88 1.59 -12.37
N GLY A 69 8.74 0.92 -11.60
CA GLY A 69 8.64 0.97 -10.15
C GLY A 69 9.85 0.42 -9.43
N VAL A 70 10.05 0.86 -8.20
CA VAL A 70 11.13 0.41 -7.31
C VAL A 70 10.59 0.21 -5.90
N THR A 71 11.01 -0.88 -5.25
CA THR A 71 10.83 -1.09 -3.82
C THR A 71 12.17 -1.23 -3.14
N LEU A 72 12.37 -0.44 -2.08
CA LEU A 72 13.50 -0.51 -1.18
C LEU A 72 13.06 -1.01 0.19
N ARG A 73 13.84 -1.92 0.77
CA ARG A 73 13.67 -2.37 2.15
C ARG A 73 14.63 -1.58 3.04
N VAL A 74 14.14 -1.04 4.13
CA VAL A 74 14.94 -0.24 5.08
C VAL A 74 14.96 -0.97 6.42
N VAL A 75 16.14 -1.29 6.92
CA VAL A 75 16.32 -2.15 8.09
C VAL A 75 17.28 -1.49 9.06
N SER A 76 16.83 -1.26 10.30
CA SER A 76 17.73 -0.98 11.42
C SER A 76 18.10 -2.27 12.16
N GLN A 77 17.18 -3.23 12.18
CA GLN A 77 17.38 -4.59 12.70
C GLN A 77 16.32 -5.58 12.18
N GLU A 78 16.72 -6.83 11.97
CA GLU A 78 15.83 -7.86 11.44
C GLU A 78 14.73 -8.37 12.40
N VAL A 79 14.97 -8.40 13.72
CA VAL A 79 14.14 -9.18 14.66
C VAL A 79 13.18 -8.31 15.48
N THR A 80 13.47 -7.02 15.63
CA THR A 80 12.68 -6.13 16.48
C THR A 80 11.47 -5.58 15.74
N LEU A 81 10.31 -5.53 16.41
CA LEU A 81 9.13 -4.86 15.91
C LEU A 81 9.44 -3.37 15.66
N GLY A 82 9.13 -2.89 14.45
CA GLY A 82 9.50 -1.53 14.03
C GLY A 82 10.96 -1.38 13.61
N GLY A 83 11.76 -2.45 13.57
CA GLY A 83 13.14 -2.42 13.06
C GLY A 83 13.26 -2.50 11.54
N LYS A 84 12.13 -2.58 10.83
CA LYS A 84 12.04 -2.66 9.36
C LYS A 84 10.95 -1.75 8.84
N GLY A 85 11.18 -1.22 7.65
CA GLY A 85 10.20 -0.57 6.82
C GLY A 85 10.48 -0.84 5.35
N SER A 86 9.65 -0.29 4.48
CA SER A 86 9.86 -0.31 3.04
C SER A 86 9.39 0.99 2.44
N VAL A 87 10.00 1.37 1.32
CA VAL A 87 9.51 2.47 0.49
C VAL A 87 9.32 1.95 -0.91
N THR A 88 8.12 2.18 -1.44
CA THR A 88 7.71 1.75 -2.77
C THR A 88 7.40 2.99 -3.60
N TYR A 89 8.04 3.10 -4.75
CA TYR A 89 7.81 4.13 -5.76
C TYR A 89 7.22 3.47 -7.00
N PRO A 90 5.89 3.36 -7.11
CA PRO A 90 5.23 2.91 -8.34
C PRO A 90 5.14 4.04 -9.36
N SER A 91 4.61 3.72 -10.54
CA SER A 91 4.29 4.68 -11.60
C SER A 91 5.45 5.57 -12.05
N LEU A 92 6.67 5.04 -11.97
CA LEU A 92 7.85 5.70 -12.49
C LEU A 92 7.86 5.65 -14.02
N ASN A 93 8.64 6.55 -14.62
CA ASN A 93 8.92 6.56 -16.06
C ASN A 93 10.36 6.98 -16.26
N VAL A 94 11.28 6.15 -15.80
CA VAL A 94 12.72 6.45 -15.77
C VAL A 94 13.42 5.67 -16.88
N GLY A 95 13.91 6.40 -17.88
CA GLY A 95 14.65 5.84 -19.02
C GLY A 95 16.07 5.37 -18.65
N PRO A 96 16.73 4.62 -19.54
CA PRO A 96 18.14 4.24 -19.38
C PRO A 96 19.05 5.45 -19.14
N GLY A 97 19.92 5.36 -18.15
CA GLY A 97 20.88 6.41 -17.78
C GLY A 97 20.31 7.57 -16.96
N GLU A 98 18.98 7.69 -16.83
CA GLU A 98 18.32 8.77 -16.09
C GLU A 98 18.45 8.59 -14.57
N THR A 99 18.52 9.71 -13.86
CA THR A 99 18.50 9.76 -12.39
C THR A 99 17.13 10.18 -11.89
N PHE A 100 16.70 9.64 -10.74
CA PHE A 100 15.43 9.98 -10.11
C PHE A 100 15.54 10.02 -8.59
N PRO A 101 14.79 10.92 -7.92
CA PRO A 101 14.80 11.01 -6.48
C PRO A 101 13.88 9.96 -5.83
N VAL A 102 14.32 9.46 -4.70
CA VAL A 102 13.60 8.58 -3.76
C VAL A 102 13.71 9.22 -2.38
N ARG A 103 12.62 9.29 -1.64
CA ARG A 103 12.57 9.81 -0.27
C ARG A 103 12.30 8.66 0.68
N ILE A 104 13.18 8.50 1.68
CA ILE A 104 12.98 7.57 2.77
C ILE A 104 12.66 8.41 4.01
N ASP A 105 11.36 8.55 4.27
CA ASP A 105 10.80 9.26 5.41
C ASP A 105 10.06 8.24 6.30
N MET A 106 10.67 7.81 7.41
CA MET A 106 10.08 6.80 8.32
C MET A 106 10.76 6.78 9.70
N GLN A 107 10.08 6.20 10.69
CA GLN A 107 10.66 5.94 12.00
C GLN A 107 10.95 4.44 12.18
N LEU A 108 12.17 4.10 12.60
CA LEU A 108 12.61 2.73 12.90
C LEU A 108 13.09 2.59 14.34
N MET A 109 12.94 1.40 14.92
CA MET A 109 13.40 1.07 16.27
C MET A 109 14.60 0.13 16.22
N ARG A 110 15.57 0.34 17.11
CA ARG A 110 16.73 -0.54 17.27
C ARG A 110 17.13 -0.68 18.74
N PRO A 111 17.17 -1.89 19.32
CA PRO A 111 17.77 -2.16 20.62
C PRO A 111 19.16 -1.53 20.80
N SER A 112 19.34 -0.79 21.91
CA SER A 112 20.59 -0.10 22.23
C SER A 112 21.75 -1.06 22.51
N GLN A 113 21.46 -2.33 22.80
CA GLN A 113 22.45 -3.37 23.09
C GLN A 113 23.18 -3.89 21.83
N ILE A 114 22.71 -3.54 20.63
CA ILE A 114 23.32 -4.01 19.38
C ILE A 114 24.43 -3.05 18.99
N THR A 115 25.65 -3.43 19.35
CA THR A 115 26.88 -2.76 18.98
C THR A 115 27.49 -3.45 17.75
N GLY A 116 27.57 -2.73 16.62
CA GLY A 116 28.12 -3.22 15.35
C GLY A 116 27.17 -3.07 14.15
N GLY A 117 27.76 -2.97 12.96
CA GLY A 117 27.05 -2.77 11.68
C GLY A 117 26.49 -1.35 11.48
N PRO A 118 25.94 -1.06 10.29
CA PRO A 118 25.29 0.21 10.01
C PRO A 118 24.07 0.41 10.93
N LEU A 119 23.74 1.67 11.25
CA LEU A 119 22.50 2.02 11.94
C LEU A 119 21.27 1.77 11.07
N VAL A 120 21.42 1.99 9.76
CA VAL A 120 20.38 1.79 8.75
C VAL A 120 20.98 1.07 7.56
N GLN A 121 20.34 -0.01 7.14
CA GLN A 121 20.64 -0.72 5.90
C GLN A 121 19.49 -0.53 4.92
N VAL A 122 19.81 -0.14 3.69
CA VAL A 122 18.85 -0.01 2.59
C VAL A 122 19.17 -1.09 1.56
N ASP A 123 18.27 -2.05 1.42
CA ASP A 123 18.36 -3.12 0.44
C ASP A 123 17.43 -2.83 -0.74
N LEU A 124 17.86 -3.16 -1.97
CA LEU A 124 16.94 -3.25 -3.09
C LEU A 124 16.07 -4.51 -2.96
N ASP A 125 14.74 -4.35 -2.90
CA ASP A 125 13.82 -5.49 -2.90
C ASP A 125 13.31 -5.82 -4.31
N GLY A 126 13.06 -4.81 -5.14
CA GLY A 126 12.50 -5.01 -6.46
C GLY A 126 12.58 -3.81 -7.38
N VAL A 127 12.73 -4.08 -8.67
CA VAL A 127 12.59 -3.13 -9.78
C VAL A 127 11.64 -3.74 -10.80
N LEU A 128 10.58 -3.02 -11.13
CA LEU A 128 9.66 -3.36 -12.22
C LEU A 128 10.02 -2.53 -13.46
N PHE A 129 10.15 -3.20 -14.59
CA PHE A 129 10.39 -2.56 -15.89
C PHE A 129 9.09 -2.36 -16.67
N GLN A 130 9.14 -1.51 -17.71
CA GLN A 130 8.00 -1.23 -18.60
C GLN A 130 7.38 -2.47 -19.23
N ASP A 131 8.20 -3.48 -19.56
CA ASP A 131 7.75 -4.76 -20.14
C ASP A 131 7.20 -5.74 -19.08
N LEU A 132 6.98 -5.27 -17.85
CA LEU A 132 6.59 -6.04 -16.67
C LEU A 132 7.59 -7.11 -16.24
N SER A 133 8.79 -7.13 -16.81
CA SER A 133 9.89 -7.92 -16.25
C SER A 133 10.32 -7.32 -14.90
N PHE A 134 10.83 -8.18 -14.03
CA PHE A 134 11.15 -7.82 -12.65
C PHE A 134 12.57 -8.25 -12.30
N PHE A 135 13.29 -7.39 -11.56
CA PHE A 135 14.58 -7.69 -10.98
C PHE A 135 14.54 -7.47 -9.47
N GLY A 136 15.08 -8.40 -8.69
CA GLY A 136 15.24 -8.24 -7.25
C GLY A 136 14.91 -9.51 -6.47
N PRO A 137 15.22 -9.54 -5.18
CA PRO A 137 14.96 -10.71 -4.34
C PRO A 137 13.48 -10.92 -3.99
N ASP A 138 12.61 -9.92 -4.21
CA ASP A 138 11.16 -10.01 -4.00
C ASP A 138 10.73 -10.44 -2.59
N ARG A 139 11.50 -10.04 -1.55
CA ARG A 139 11.24 -10.48 -0.16
C ARG A 139 9.98 -9.84 0.41
N LEU A 140 9.52 -8.74 -0.17
CA LEU A 140 8.31 -8.03 0.25
C LEU A 140 7.11 -8.32 -0.66
N ASN A 141 7.20 -9.29 -1.59
CA ASN A 141 6.23 -9.46 -2.70
C ASN A 141 6.09 -8.18 -3.54
N SER A 142 7.20 -7.49 -3.74
CA SER A 142 7.31 -6.28 -4.56
C SER A 142 6.94 -6.52 -6.01
N LYS A 143 7.24 -7.69 -6.58
CA LYS A 143 6.85 -8.01 -7.97
C LYS A 143 5.36 -7.89 -8.14
N ARG A 144 4.59 -8.58 -7.29
CA ARG A 144 3.13 -8.55 -7.31
C ARG A 144 2.62 -7.13 -7.07
N THR A 145 3.11 -6.48 -6.03
CA THR A 145 2.66 -5.14 -5.63
C THR A 145 2.91 -4.09 -6.71
N LEU A 146 4.14 -4.02 -7.23
CA LEU A 146 4.49 -3.08 -8.30
C LEU A 146 3.73 -3.37 -9.58
N THR A 147 3.55 -4.66 -9.94
CA THR A 147 2.79 -5.03 -11.14
C THR A 147 1.33 -4.60 -11.01
N ALA A 148 0.71 -4.81 -9.84
CA ALA A 148 -0.66 -4.35 -9.59
C ALA A 148 -0.77 -2.82 -9.69
N CYS A 149 0.15 -2.08 -9.06
CA CYS A 149 0.19 -0.62 -9.18
C CYS A 149 0.40 -0.15 -10.62
N GLU A 150 1.20 -0.85 -11.42
CA GLU A 150 1.37 -0.51 -12.84
C GLU A 150 0.11 -0.82 -13.66
N MET A 151 -0.62 -1.90 -13.37
CA MET A 151 -1.91 -2.15 -14.01
C MET A 151 -2.94 -1.07 -13.68
N GLU A 152 -2.99 -0.61 -12.42
CA GLU A 152 -3.80 0.55 -12.03
C GLU A 152 -3.35 1.83 -12.73
N ALA A 153 -2.04 2.04 -12.85
CA ALA A 153 -1.49 3.20 -13.53
C ALA A 153 -1.84 3.22 -15.02
N GLN A 154 -1.76 2.07 -15.70
CA GLN A 154 -2.20 1.94 -17.09
C GLN A 154 -3.68 2.26 -17.24
N ARG A 155 -4.53 1.68 -16.39
CA ARG A 155 -5.98 1.97 -16.37
C ARG A 155 -6.25 3.47 -16.24
N ASP A 156 -5.56 4.15 -15.32
CA ASP A 156 -5.82 5.55 -15.03
C ASP A 156 -5.24 6.47 -16.12
N ARG A 157 -4.04 6.19 -16.64
CA ARG A 157 -3.48 6.90 -17.82
C ARG A 157 -4.40 6.76 -19.03
N GLU A 158 -4.89 5.56 -19.31
CA GLU A 158 -5.84 5.30 -20.40
C GLU A 158 -7.16 6.04 -20.22
N HIS A 159 -7.67 6.14 -18.99
CA HIS A 159 -8.86 6.94 -18.68
C HIS A 159 -8.63 8.41 -19.04
N PHE A 160 -7.59 9.04 -18.50
CA PHE A 160 -7.34 10.46 -18.75
C PHE A 160 -6.99 10.75 -20.22
N LYS A 161 -6.29 9.84 -20.91
CA LYS A 161 -6.07 9.92 -22.36
C LYS A 161 -7.39 9.86 -23.14
N ARG A 162 -8.30 8.97 -22.77
CA ARG A 162 -9.64 8.88 -23.39
C ARG A 162 -10.45 10.14 -23.16
N VAL A 163 -10.44 10.69 -21.94
CA VAL A 163 -11.11 11.97 -21.64
C VAL A 163 -10.54 13.09 -22.52
N LEU A 164 -9.21 13.21 -22.59
CA LEU A 164 -8.53 14.19 -23.43
C LEU A 164 -8.91 14.03 -24.91
N ALA A 165 -8.94 12.81 -25.42
CA ALA A 165 -9.29 12.54 -26.81
C ALA A 165 -10.76 12.84 -27.12
N ALA A 166 -11.68 12.55 -26.19
CA ALA A 166 -13.12 12.68 -26.41
C ALA A 166 -13.65 14.10 -26.17
N THR A 167 -13.10 14.81 -25.17
CA THR A 167 -13.64 16.10 -24.69
C THR A 167 -12.61 17.23 -24.70
N GLY A 168 -11.40 16.94 -25.16
CA GLY A 168 -10.32 17.92 -25.28
C GLY A 168 -9.73 18.37 -23.94
N PRO A 169 -8.87 19.39 -23.97
CA PRO A 169 -8.19 19.90 -22.78
C PRO A 169 -9.14 20.36 -21.66
N ASN A 170 -10.28 20.97 -22.02
CA ASN A 170 -11.27 21.45 -21.04
C ASN A 170 -11.93 20.31 -20.28
N GLY A 171 -12.25 19.20 -20.96
CA GLY A 171 -12.82 18.03 -20.29
C GLY A 171 -11.80 17.33 -19.39
N LEU A 172 -10.54 17.23 -19.82
CA LEU A 172 -9.45 16.73 -18.97
C LEU A 172 -9.28 17.60 -17.71
N GLN A 173 -9.40 18.92 -17.85
CA GLN A 173 -9.32 19.85 -16.73
C GLN A 173 -10.44 19.62 -15.71
N ASN A 174 -11.69 19.46 -16.18
CA ASN A 174 -12.83 19.16 -15.32
C ASN A 174 -12.65 17.83 -14.59
N GLU A 175 -12.20 16.79 -15.29
CA GLU A 175 -11.92 15.49 -14.69
C GLU A 175 -10.84 15.57 -13.60
N MET A 176 -9.79 16.39 -13.77
CA MET A 176 -8.81 16.66 -12.72
C MET A 176 -9.43 17.32 -11.49
N PHE A 177 -10.33 18.28 -11.68
CA PHE A 177 -11.05 18.91 -10.56
C PHE A 177 -11.91 17.91 -9.82
N GLU A 178 -12.65 17.07 -10.53
CA GLU A 178 -13.45 16.01 -9.91
C GLU A 178 -12.59 15.00 -9.16
N SER A 179 -11.46 14.58 -9.72
CA SER A 179 -10.50 13.70 -9.05
C SER A 179 -10.00 14.32 -7.75
N MET A 180 -9.51 15.57 -7.78
CA MET A 180 -9.04 16.25 -6.57
C MET A 180 -10.15 16.43 -5.53
N ALA A 181 -11.38 16.73 -5.96
CA ALA A 181 -12.53 16.84 -5.06
C ALA A 181 -12.85 15.50 -4.40
N ARG A 182 -12.81 14.38 -5.14
CA ARG A 182 -12.94 13.03 -4.58
C ARG A 182 -11.85 12.75 -3.56
N GLN A 183 -10.58 12.99 -3.91
CA GLN A 183 -9.44 12.77 -3.02
C GLN A 183 -9.56 13.52 -1.69
N GLY A 184 -10.06 14.77 -1.71
CA GLY A 184 -10.31 15.53 -0.49
C GLY A 184 -11.54 15.08 0.33
N ALA A 185 -12.49 14.39 -0.30
CA ALA A 185 -13.73 13.94 0.32
C ALA A 185 -13.64 12.51 0.90
N VAL A 186 -12.68 11.68 0.45
CA VAL A 186 -12.51 10.30 0.96
C VAL A 186 -12.30 10.34 2.47
N SER A 187 -13.26 9.79 3.20
CA SER A 187 -13.16 9.66 4.65
C SER A 187 -12.26 8.48 4.98
N GLN A 188 -11.06 8.78 5.49
CA GLN A 188 -10.12 7.74 5.90
C GLN A 188 -10.56 7.07 7.20
N LEU A 189 -10.54 5.74 7.19
CA LEU A 189 -10.70 4.91 8.37
C LEU A 189 -9.32 4.47 8.85
N VAL A 190 -9.05 4.66 10.13
CA VAL A 190 -7.90 4.06 10.79
C VAL A 190 -8.30 2.66 11.22
N VAL A 191 -7.67 1.67 10.60
CA VAL A 191 -7.89 0.25 10.87
C VAL A 191 -6.68 -0.26 11.65
N SER A 192 -6.92 -0.78 12.85
CA SER A 192 -5.87 -1.45 13.62
C SER A 192 -6.12 -2.95 13.68
N VAL A 193 -5.07 -3.72 13.40
CA VAL A 193 -5.11 -5.18 13.43
C VAL A 193 -4.60 -5.64 14.79
N LYS A 194 -5.43 -6.38 15.53
CA LYS A 194 -5.00 -7.11 16.72
C LYS A 194 -4.83 -8.57 16.33
N ARG A 195 -3.59 -9.09 16.35
CA ARG A 195 -3.37 -10.55 16.37
C ARG A 195 -3.93 -11.06 17.69
N THR A 196 -4.81 -12.04 17.59
CA THR A 196 -5.49 -12.76 18.68
C THR A 196 -4.88 -12.56 20.07
N GLY A 197 -5.60 -11.79 20.88
CA GLY A 197 -5.55 -11.79 22.33
C GLY A 197 -6.95 -11.46 22.79
N ARG A 198 -7.64 -12.41 23.43
CA ARG A 198 -8.97 -12.18 23.98
C ARG A 198 -8.86 -11.05 24.98
N ALA A 199 -9.39 -9.87 24.66
CA ALA A 199 -9.48 -8.80 25.62
C ALA A 199 -10.44 -9.25 26.73
N VAL A 200 -9.90 -9.63 27.88
CA VAL A 200 -10.64 -9.72 29.14
C VAL A 200 -10.88 -8.29 29.62
N THR A 201 -11.84 -7.62 29.00
CA THR A 201 -12.42 -6.40 29.55
C THR A 201 -13.92 -6.63 29.71
N SER A 202 -14.28 -6.90 30.97
CA SER A 202 -15.59 -6.70 31.59
C SER A 202 -16.83 -7.10 30.76
N ALA A 203 -17.32 -8.31 31.03
CA ALA A 203 -18.55 -8.90 30.48
C ALA A 203 -19.86 -8.16 30.85
N ALA A 204 -19.81 -6.89 31.24
CA ALA A 204 -20.97 -6.12 31.69
C ALA A 204 -21.47 -5.09 30.65
N THR A 205 -20.74 -4.85 29.55
CA THR A 205 -21.11 -3.84 28.53
C THR A 205 -20.67 -4.19 27.10
N ALA A 206 -20.34 -5.45 26.82
CA ALA A 206 -19.97 -5.87 25.47
C ALA A 206 -21.16 -5.67 24.51
N PRO A 207 -20.99 -4.95 23.38
CA PRO A 207 -21.98 -4.89 22.33
C PRO A 207 -22.40 -6.31 21.93
N SER A 208 -23.68 -6.52 21.59
CA SER A 208 -24.13 -7.82 21.11
C SER A 208 -23.34 -8.21 19.86
N GLU A 209 -22.61 -9.32 19.96
CA GLU A 209 -21.90 -9.88 18.83
C GLU A 209 -22.92 -10.41 17.82
N ARG A 210 -22.80 -9.96 16.57
CA ARG A 210 -23.69 -10.40 15.48
C ARG A 210 -22.87 -10.91 14.31
N THR A 211 -23.37 -11.95 13.65
CA THR A 211 -22.83 -12.34 12.35
C THR A 211 -23.36 -11.38 11.30
N ALA A 212 -22.48 -10.73 10.57
CA ALA A 212 -22.83 -9.88 9.44
C ALA A 212 -22.34 -10.53 8.15
N GLU A 213 -23.21 -10.54 7.13
CA GLU A 213 -22.88 -11.06 5.80
C GLU A 213 -22.33 -9.95 4.91
N PHE A 214 -21.46 -10.33 3.98
CA PHE A 214 -20.96 -9.43 2.95
C PHE A 214 -21.97 -9.34 1.80
N ALA A 215 -22.28 -8.12 1.39
CA ALA A 215 -22.86 -7.86 0.08
C ALA A 215 -21.72 -7.73 -0.95
N PHE A 216 -21.67 -8.58 -1.96
CA PHE A 216 -20.58 -8.54 -2.94
C PHE A 216 -20.92 -7.68 -4.16
N LEU A 217 -20.01 -6.77 -4.50
CA LEU A 217 -20.02 -6.08 -5.78
C LEU A 217 -19.53 -7.05 -6.86
N GLN A 218 -20.29 -7.12 -7.94
CA GLN A 218 -19.99 -7.99 -9.07
C GLN A 218 -19.31 -7.19 -10.17
N PHE A 219 -18.16 -7.67 -10.60
CA PHE A 219 -17.44 -7.16 -11.75
C PHE A 219 -17.55 -8.17 -12.90
N PRO A 220 -18.18 -7.81 -14.03
CA PRO A 220 -18.41 -8.75 -15.12
C PRO A 220 -17.14 -9.45 -15.62
N ASP A 221 -16.04 -8.70 -15.73
CA ASP A 221 -14.73 -9.13 -16.21
C ASP A 221 -13.79 -9.67 -15.12
N SER A 222 -14.18 -9.65 -13.84
CA SER A 222 -13.35 -10.24 -12.77
C SER A 222 -13.11 -11.72 -13.04
N PRO A 223 -11.89 -12.26 -12.90
CA PRO A 223 -11.65 -13.70 -13.04
C PRO A 223 -12.18 -14.50 -11.83
N ILE A 224 -12.47 -13.81 -10.72
CA ILE A 224 -12.96 -14.40 -9.47
C ILE A 224 -14.40 -13.94 -9.20
N GLU A 225 -15.24 -14.89 -8.78
CA GLU A 225 -16.60 -14.65 -8.30
C GLU A 225 -16.64 -14.83 -6.77
N PRO A 226 -16.94 -13.78 -6.00
CA PRO A 226 -17.23 -13.91 -4.58
C PRO A 226 -18.60 -14.60 -4.40
N MET A 227 -18.63 -15.71 -3.64
CA MET A 227 -19.81 -16.55 -3.49
C MET A 227 -20.60 -16.20 -2.22
N LYS A 228 -19.94 -16.28 -1.06
CA LYS A 228 -20.53 -15.98 0.25
C LYS A 228 -19.45 -15.52 1.20
N GLY A 229 -19.79 -14.67 2.15
CA GLY A 229 -18.83 -14.23 3.16
C GLY A 229 -19.53 -13.68 4.39
N SER A 230 -18.84 -13.76 5.52
CA SER A 230 -19.32 -13.21 6.79
C SER A 230 -18.17 -12.80 7.69
N ALA A 231 -18.46 -11.95 8.66
CA ALA A 231 -17.59 -11.64 9.79
C ALA A 231 -18.44 -11.52 11.06
N GLN A 232 -17.83 -11.74 12.22
CA GLN A 232 -18.44 -11.45 13.51
C GLN A 232 -18.20 -9.98 13.85
N ILE A 233 -19.26 -9.23 14.13
CA ILE A 233 -19.20 -7.80 14.40
C ILE A 233 -19.58 -7.54 15.85
N SER A 234 -18.73 -6.80 16.56
CA SER A 234 -18.99 -6.30 17.91
C SER A 234 -18.66 -4.80 17.96
N GLY A 235 -19.69 -3.96 17.87
CA GLY A 235 -19.53 -2.50 17.83
C GLY A 235 -18.64 -2.05 16.65
N ASN A 236 -17.42 -1.62 16.96
CA ASN A 236 -16.42 -1.17 16.00
C ASN A 236 -15.33 -2.21 15.69
N GLU A 237 -15.54 -3.46 16.09
CA GLU A 237 -14.62 -4.56 15.80
C GLU A 237 -15.25 -5.56 14.82
N ALA A 238 -14.45 -6.06 13.89
CA ALA A 238 -14.76 -7.21 13.06
C ALA A 238 -13.77 -8.35 13.34
N HIS A 239 -14.29 -9.54 13.57
CA HIS A 239 -13.53 -10.74 13.88
C HIS A 239 -13.71 -11.79 12.78
N ALA A 240 -12.62 -12.51 12.52
CA ALA A 240 -12.57 -13.70 11.67
C ALA A 240 -13.34 -13.55 10.34
N PRO A 241 -13.05 -12.51 9.53
CA PRO A 241 -13.67 -12.40 8.21
C PRO A 241 -13.35 -13.62 7.36
N ARG A 242 -14.39 -14.16 6.73
CA ARG A 242 -14.31 -15.34 5.85
C ARG A 242 -15.07 -15.09 4.57
N ILE A 243 -14.44 -15.36 3.43
CA ILE A 243 -15.05 -15.19 2.10
C ILE A 243 -14.76 -16.44 1.28
N GLU A 244 -15.79 -17.06 0.72
CA GLU A 244 -15.66 -18.10 -0.29
C GLU A 244 -15.67 -17.47 -1.68
N VAL A 245 -14.69 -17.84 -2.51
CA VAL A 245 -14.52 -17.35 -3.87
C VAL A 245 -14.46 -18.52 -4.84
N ARG A 246 -14.85 -18.28 -6.09
CA ARG A 246 -14.74 -19.22 -7.22
C ARG A 246 -13.89 -18.62 -8.32
N ASN A 247 -12.97 -19.42 -8.88
CA ASN A 247 -12.29 -19.04 -10.11
C ASN A 247 -13.19 -19.35 -11.31
N LYS A 248 -13.69 -18.31 -11.97
CA LYS A 248 -14.51 -18.43 -13.19
C LYS A 248 -13.69 -18.23 -14.47
N SER A 249 -12.38 -18.00 -14.36
CA SER A 249 -11.47 -17.90 -15.49
C SER A 249 -11.04 -19.26 -16.02
N GLY A 250 -10.45 -19.28 -17.22
CA GLY A 250 -9.83 -20.46 -17.81
C GLY A 250 -8.39 -20.74 -17.35
N LYS A 251 -7.87 -19.99 -16.36
CA LYS A 251 -6.48 -20.10 -15.91
C LYS A 251 -6.39 -20.34 -14.40
N PRO A 252 -5.38 -21.08 -13.91
CA PRO A 252 -5.09 -21.16 -12.49
C PRO A 252 -4.78 -19.78 -11.90
N VAL A 253 -5.38 -19.50 -10.75
CA VAL A 253 -5.17 -18.28 -9.96
C VAL A 253 -4.32 -18.64 -8.76
N LYS A 254 -3.27 -17.85 -8.49
CA LYS A 254 -2.38 -18.11 -7.35
C LYS A 254 -2.45 -17.08 -6.22
N TYR A 255 -3.17 -15.98 -6.44
CA TYR A 255 -3.42 -14.98 -5.41
C TYR A 255 -4.74 -14.27 -5.68
N VAL A 256 -5.50 -14.02 -4.61
CA VAL A 256 -6.73 -13.21 -4.66
C VAL A 256 -6.70 -12.24 -3.51
N GLU A 257 -7.03 -10.99 -3.78
CA GLU A 257 -7.23 -9.97 -2.76
C GLU A 257 -8.65 -9.42 -2.85
N MET A 258 -9.35 -9.46 -1.72
CA MET A 258 -10.70 -8.90 -1.58
C MET A 258 -10.63 -7.55 -0.88
N GLY A 259 -11.10 -6.50 -1.52
CA GLY A 259 -11.35 -5.23 -0.85
C GLY A 259 -12.66 -5.30 -0.07
N TRP A 260 -12.74 -4.57 1.04
CA TRP A 260 -14.00 -4.46 1.79
C TRP A 260 -14.28 -3.06 2.33
N ILE A 261 -15.56 -2.71 2.31
CA ILE A 261 -16.09 -1.43 2.74
C ILE A 261 -17.05 -1.69 3.90
N VAL A 262 -16.95 -0.86 4.93
CA VAL A 262 -17.89 -0.86 6.05
C VAL A 262 -18.75 0.39 6.00
N SER A 263 -20.01 0.26 6.43
CA SER A 263 -20.90 1.40 6.61
C SER A 263 -21.30 1.56 8.06
N ASP A 264 -21.36 2.79 8.55
CA ASP A 264 -21.89 3.11 9.88
C ASP A 264 -23.44 3.20 9.88
N PRO A 265 -24.10 3.37 11.04
CA PRO A 265 -25.56 3.48 11.10
C PRO A 265 -26.14 4.69 10.36
N SER A 266 -25.35 5.73 10.10
CA SER A 266 -25.77 6.88 9.28
C SER A 266 -25.71 6.60 7.77
N GLY A 267 -25.18 5.42 7.38
CA GLY A 267 -24.99 5.02 5.99
C GLY A 267 -23.68 5.53 5.39
N LYS A 268 -22.81 6.18 6.17
CA LYS A 268 -21.52 6.65 5.69
C LYS A 268 -20.56 5.47 5.51
N GLN A 269 -19.90 5.44 4.35
CA GLN A 269 -19.05 4.34 3.90
C GLN A 269 -17.57 4.65 4.11
N TYR A 270 -16.81 3.61 4.42
CA TYR A 270 -15.38 3.67 4.66
C TYR A 270 -14.68 2.44 4.08
N MET A 271 -13.56 2.64 3.40
CA MET A 271 -12.67 1.54 3.03
C MET A 271 -12.05 0.97 4.30
N ALA A 272 -12.29 -0.32 4.57
CA ALA A 272 -11.82 -0.99 5.77
C ALA A 272 -10.51 -1.78 5.55
N GLY A 273 -10.00 -1.82 4.31
CA GLY A 273 -8.74 -2.48 3.95
C GLY A 273 -8.94 -3.58 2.90
N SER A 274 -8.00 -4.50 2.85
CA SER A 274 -8.08 -5.67 1.98
C SER A 274 -7.80 -6.97 2.74
N LEU A 275 -8.42 -8.04 2.27
CA LEU A 275 -8.28 -9.41 2.74
C LEU A 275 -7.51 -10.19 1.66
N PRO A 276 -6.19 -10.34 1.81
CA PRO A 276 -5.41 -11.16 0.90
C PRO A 276 -5.70 -12.65 1.13
N SER A 277 -5.49 -13.48 0.09
CA SER A 277 -5.43 -14.93 0.28
C SER A 277 -4.29 -15.26 1.25
N ALA A 278 -4.62 -15.97 2.33
CA ALA A 278 -3.72 -16.21 3.45
C ALA A 278 -2.49 -17.06 3.10
N ASP A 279 -2.58 -17.87 2.04
CA ASP A 279 -1.55 -18.84 1.69
C ASP A 279 -0.64 -18.30 0.58
N ALA A 280 0.67 -18.34 0.84
CA ALA A 280 1.70 -18.12 -0.18
C ALA A 280 1.62 -19.12 -1.35
N ASP A 281 0.89 -20.22 -1.15
CA ASP A 281 0.72 -21.32 -2.10
C ASP A 281 -0.74 -21.53 -2.52
N LEU A 282 -1.60 -20.49 -2.43
CA LEU A 282 -2.93 -20.61 -3.03
C LEU A 282 -2.74 -21.02 -4.50
N VAL A 283 -3.29 -22.17 -4.89
CA VAL A 283 -3.46 -22.54 -6.29
C VAL A 283 -4.93 -22.88 -6.44
N LEU A 284 -5.64 -22.00 -7.15
CA LEU A 284 -7.06 -22.10 -7.40
C LEU A 284 -7.29 -22.42 -8.88
N PRO A 285 -7.47 -23.71 -9.24
CA PRO A 285 -7.70 -24.10 -10.62
C PRO A 285 -9.01 -23.53 -11.20
N PRO A 286 -9.15 -23.50 -12.54
CA PRO A 286 -10.41 -23.12 -13.20
C PRO A 286 -11.63 -23.86 -12.64
N GLY A 287 -12.70 -23.13 -12.37
CA GLY A 287 -13.97 -23.64 -11.86
C GLY A 287 -13.97 -24.06 -10.39
N LYS A 288 -12.83 -24.01 -9.69
CA LYS A 288 -12.73 -24.42 -8.28
C LYS A 288 -13.03 -23.26 -7.33
N THR A 289 -13.34 -23.61 -6.09
CA THR A 289 -13.59 -22.65 -5.00
C THR A 289 -12.48 -22.71 -3.96
N ALA A 290 -12.23 -21.57 -3.30
CA ALA A 290 -11.35 -21.44 -2.16
C ALA A 290 -11.99 -20.57 -1.08
N ARG A 291 -11.49 -20.70 0.15
CA ARG A 291 -11.88 -19.84 1.27
C ARG A 291 -10.73 -18.92 1.61
N LEU A 292 -11.00 -17.62 1.57
CA LEU A 292 -10.13 -16.58 2.07
C LEU A 292 -10.50 -16.35 3.54
N LEU A 293 -9.53 -16.55 4.41
CA LEU A 293 -9.71 -16.52 5.86
C LEU A 293 -8.64 -15.62 6.47
N GLN A 294 -9.01 -14.79 7.43
CA GLN A 294 -8.05 -14.05 8.24
C GLN A 294 -8.42 -14.17 9.72
N GLU A 295 -7.58 -14.83 10.51
CA GLU A 295 -7.76 -14.94 11.97
C GLU A 295 -7.28 -13.67 12.67
N THR A 296 -7.91 -12.54 12.36
CA THR A 296 -7.57 -11.24 12.92
C THR A 296 -8.80 -10.52 13.46
N THR A 297 -8.58 -9.71 14.49
CA THR A 297 -9.54 -8.70 14.91
C THR A 297 -9.15 -7.37 14.29
N LEU A 298 -10.10 -6.75 13.59
CA LEU A 298 -9.94 -5.45 12.95
C LEU A 298 -10.78 -4.44 13.73
N ASN A 299 -10.12 -3.40 14.23
CA ASN A 299 -10.78 -2.33 14.99
C ASN A 299 -10.82 -1.07 14.14
N PHE A 300 -12.02 -0.49 14.02
CA PHE A 300 -12.32 0.62 13.14
C PHE A 300 -12.50 1.91 13.91
N SER A 301 -11.75 2.94 13.53
CA SER A 301 -11.89 4.28 14.07
C SER A 301 -11.76 5.35 12.99
N SER A 302 -12.45 6.46 13.15
CA SER A 302 -12.39 7.62 12.27
C SER A 302 -12.19 8.87 13.12
N LYS A 303 -11.12 9.62 12.84
CA LYS A 303 -10.73 10.81 13.63
C LYS A 303 -10.66 10.53 15.15
N GLY A 304 -10.17 9.35 15.52
CA GLY A 304 -10.05 8.89 16.91
C GLY A 304 -11.36 8.41 17.56
N GLN A 305 -12.48 8.42 16.84
CA GLN A 305 -13.77 7.93 17.34
C GLN A 305 -14.08 6.53 16.80
N PRO A 306 -14.59 5.60 17.61
CA PRO A 306 -15.04 4.28 17.16
C PRO A 306 -16.11 4.36 16.06
N VAL A 307 -15.98 3.55 15.02
CA VAL A 307 -16.98 3.45 13.94
C VAL A 307 -17.77 2.16 14.12
N ASN A 308 -19.02 2.26 14.56
CA ASN A 308 -19.90 1.10 14.69
C ASN A 308 -20.26 0.54 13.32
N VAL A 309 -19.99 -0.75 13.07
CA VAL A 309 -20.20 -1.37 11.76
C VAL A 309 -21.65 -1.84 11.62
N GLN A 310 -22.36 -1.30 10.64
CA GLN A 310 -23.74 -1.69 10.30
C GLN A 310 -23.81 -2.63 9.09
N LYS A 311 -23.08 -2.34 8.01
CA LYS A 311 -23.07 -3.13 6.78
C LYS A 311 -21.65 -3.36 6.27
N MET A 312 -21.46 -4.45 5.54
CA MET A 312 -20.20 -4.79 4.89
C MET A 312 -20.43 -5.07 3.42
N VAL A 313 -19.58 -4.49 2.57
CA VAL A 313 -19.55 -4.72 1.13
C VAL A 313 -18.17 -5.26 0.77
N GLY A 314 -18.12 -6.33 -0.03
CA GLY A 314 -16.87 -6.92 -0.52
C GLY A 314 -16.75 -6.81 -2.03
N PHE A 315 -15.54 -6.73 -2.54
CA PHE A 315 -15.27 -6.74 -3.99
C PHE A 315 -13.89 -7.34 -4.27
N VAL A 316 -13.70 -7.87 -5.49
CA VAL A 316 -12.39 -8.38 -5.91
C VAL A 316 -11.48 -7.20 -6.21
N ASN A 317 -10.41 -7.02 -5.44
CA ASN A 317 -9.48 -5.91 -5.59
C ASN A 317 -8.33 -6.25 -6.54
N GLN A 318 -7.82 -7.48 -6.47
CA GLN A 318 -6.69 -7.93 -7.27
C GLN A 318 -6.70 -9.44 -7.43
N VAL A 319 -6.26 -9.93 -8.59
CA VAL A 319 -6.05 -11.36 -8.86
C VAL A 319 -4.72 -11.56 -9.57
N GLU A 320 -3.89 -12.48 -9.10
CA GLU A 320 -2.67 -12.92 -9.80
C GLU A 320 -2.87 -14.33 -10.35
N PHE A 321 -2.61 -14.50 -11.64
CA PHE A 321 -2.61 -15.80 -12.30
C PHE A 321 -1.27 -16.51 -12.10
N GLU A 322 -1.24 -17.82 -12.33
CA GLU A 322 -0.01 -18.62 -12.25
C GLU A 322 1.09 -18.12 -13.20
N ASP A 323 0.71 -17.60 -14.37
CA ASP A 323 1.62 -16.98 -15.35
C ASP A 323 2.18 -15.61 -14.91
N GLY A 324 1.83 -15.13 -13.72
CA GLY A 324 2.27 -13.86 -13.15
C GLY A 324 1.52 -12.63 -13.68
N LYS A 325 0.53 -12.81 -14.56
CA LYS A 325 -0.34 -11.70 -14.96
C LYS A 325 -1.23 -11.30 -13.80
N ILE A 326 -1.52 -10.01 -13.73
CA ILE A 326 -2.40 -9.44 -12.71
C ILE A 326 -3.63 -8.84 -13.37
N TRP A 327 -4.78 -9.11 -12.77
CA TRP A 327 -6.02 -8.42 -13.03
C TRP A 327 -6.33 -7.48 -11.87
N VAL A 328 -6.77 -6.27 -12.19
CA VAL A 328 -7.32 -5.26 -11.28
C VAL A 328 -8.63 -4.72 -11.88
N PRO A 329 -9.57 -4.20 -11.07
CA PRO A 329 -10.80 -3.60 -11.59
C PRO A 329 -10.51 -2.47 -12.58
N ASN A 330 -11.17 -2.54 -13.73
CA ASN A 330 -11.16 -1.45 -14.72
C ASN A 330 -11.92 -0.22 -14.20
N ARG A 331 -11.72 0.95 -14.84
CA ARG A 331 -12.29 2.22 -14.38
C ARG A 331 -13.82 2.22 -14.38
N GLN A 332 -14.42 1.65 -15.42
CA GLN A 332 -15.88 1.57 -15.58
C GLN A 332 -16.54 0.78 -14.44
N ASN A 333 -15.93 -0.31 -14.00
CA ASN A 333 -16.41 -1.08 -12.86
C ASN A 333 -16.37 -0.27 -11.57
N LEU A 334 -15.30 0.49 -11.35
CA LEU A 334 -15.16 1.35 -10.17
C LEU A 334 -16.18 2.49 -10.17
N ASP A 335 -16.45 3.08 -11.34
CA ASP A 335 -17.46 4.13 -11.52
C ASP A 335 -18.87 3.60 -11.26
N ASN A 336 -19.25 2.49 -11.92
CA ASN A 336 -20.58 1.89 -11.81
C ASN A 336 -20.89 1.44 -10.38
N ALA A 337 -19.89 0.94 -9.66
CA ALA A 337 -20.02 0.54 -8.27
C ALA A 337 -19.87 1.71 -7.28
N VAL A 338 -19.69 2.94 -7.77
CA VAL A 338 -19.49 4.16 -6.97
C VAL A 338 -18.28 4.05 -6.02
N LEU A 339 -17.34 3.17 -6.36
CA LEU A 339 -16.18 2.86 -5.53
C LEU A 339 -15.18 4.01 -5.49
N LEU A 340 -15.08 4.82 -6.54
CA LEU A 340 -14.18 5.98 -6.56
C LEU A 340 -14.48 7.04 -5.48
N LYS A 341 -15.67 7.00 -4.86
CA LYS A 341 -16.01 7.90 -3.75
C LYS A 341 -15.51 7.41 -2.39
N VAL A 342 -15.13 6.13 -2.30
CA VAL A 342 -14.79 5.45 -1.04
C VAL A 342 -13.34 4.95 -1.07
N LEU A 343 -12.85 4.52 -2.22
CA LEU A 343 -11.48 4.08 -2.38
C LEU A 343 -10.52 5.28 -2.39
N PRO A 344 -9.33 5.14 -1.79
CA PRO A 344 -8.26 6.11 -2.02
C PRO A 344 -7.90 6.15 -3.51
N PRO A 345 -7.41 7.29 -4.03
CA PRO A 345 -6.88 7.34 -5.39
C PRO A 345 -5.73 6.34 -5.55
N SER A 346 -5.55 5.81 -6.77
CA SER A 346 -4.33 5.07 -7.07
C SER A 346 -3.12 6.01 -6.99
N ALA A 347 -1.92 5.42 -6.88
CA ALA A 347 -0.69 6.20 -6.91
C ALA A 347 -0.54 7.02 -8.20
N GLU A 348 -1.04 6.51 -9.33
CA GLU A 348 -1.00 7.22 -10.61
C GLU A 348 -2.01 8.36 -10.68
N GLU A 349 -3.25 8.16 -10.24
CA GLU A 349 -4.24 9.24 -10.20
C GLU A 349 -3.75 10.39 -9.30
N GLN A 350 -3.19 10.06 -8.14
CA GLN A 350 -2.56 11.05 -7.27
C GLN A 350 -1.40 11.77 -7.97
N ARG A 351 -0.47 11.03 -8.59
CA ARG A 351 0.68 11.61 -9.31
C ARG A 351 0.25 12.55 -10.45
N LEU A 352 -0.74 12.16 -11.25
CA LEU A 352 -1.25 12.97 -12.36
C LEU A 352 -1.94 14.24 -11.85
N THR A 353 -2.74 14.15 -10.78
CA THR A 353 -3.31 15.35 -10.14
C THR A 353 -2.24 16.27 -9.55
N ASP A 354 -1.17 15.72 -8.97
CA ASP A 354 -0.03 16.51 -8.49
C ASP A 354 0.73 17.21 -9.63
N ILE A 355 0.89 16.55 -10.78
CA ILE A 355 1.47 17.17 -11.97
C ILE A 355 0.58 18.31 -12.47
N TYR A 356 -0.73 18.11 -12.53
CA TYR A 356 -1.68 19.18 -12.87
C TYR A 356 -1.56 20.36 -11.90
N ARG A 357 -1.49 20.11 -10.59
CA ARG A 357 -1.33 21.17 -9.57
C ARG A 357 -0.01 21.93 -9.71
N LYS A 358 1.09 21.24 -10.00
CA LYS A 358 2.45 21.82 -10.03
C LYS A 358 2.83 22.43 -11.38
N ARG A 359 2.34 21.86 -12.49
CA ARG A 359 2.75 22.19 -13.87
C ARG A 359 1.60 22.61 -14.77
N GLY A 360 0.36 22.62 -14.28
CA GLY A 360 -0.84 22.97 -15.04
C GLY A 360 -1.24 21.91 -16.08
N LEU A 361 -2.29 22.24 -16.84
CA LEU A 361 -2.89 21.35 -17.83
C LEU A 361 -1.90 20.93 -18.93
N GLN A 362 -1.06 21.84 -19.41
CA GLN A 362 -0.06 21.52 -20.44
C GLN A 362 0.99 20.54 -19.93
N GLY A 363 1.43 20.68 -18.67
CA GLY A 363 2.33 19.74 -18.03
C GLY A 363 1.72 18.35 -17.91
N LEU A 364 0.43 18.26 -17.58
CA LEU A 364 -0.31 17.00 -17.55
C LEU A 364 -0.42 16.36 -18.93
N ILE A 365 -0.81 17.11 -19.96
CA ILE A 365 -0.92 16.61 -21.34
C ILE A 365 0.44 16.09 -21.83
N SER A 366 1.51 16.86 -21.60
CA SER A 366 2.86 16.44 -21.94
C SER A 366 3.26 15.16 -21.22
N GLU A 367 2.86 14.98 -19.96
CA GLU A 367 3.13 13.75 -19.21
C GLU A 367 2.37 12.55 -19.77
N LEU A 368 1.07 12.70 -20.05
CA LEU A 368 0.25 11.63 -20.62
C LEU A 368 0.80 11.15 -21.98
N ASN A 369 1.33 12.08 -22.78
CA ASN A 369 1.93 11.78 -24.09
C ASN A 369 3.25 11.01 -24.03
N LYS A 370 3.88 10.85 -22.85
CA LYS A 370 5.11 10.05 -22.72
C LYS A 370 4.88 8.54 -22.72
N TYR A 371 3.63 8.11 -22.57
CA TYR A 371 3.26 6.72 -22.39
C TYR A 371 2.53 6.15 -23.60
#